data_AF-A0A1E4B7I1-F1
#
_entry.id   AF-A0A1E4B7I1-F1
#
_cell.length_a   1.000
_cell.length_b   1.000
_cell.length_c   1.000
_cell.angle_alpha   90.00
_cell.angle_beta   90.00
_cell.angle_gamma   90.00
#
_symmetry.space_group_name_H-M   'P 1'
#
loop_
_entity.id
_entity.type
_entity.pdbx_description
1 polymer ?
#
loop_
_entity_poly.entity_id
_entity_poly.type
_entity_poly.pdbx_seq_one_letter_code
_entity_poly.pdbx_strand_id
1 'polypeptide(L)'
;MTNFETNPIDALEGLLAERRRYEGWLAQLEERRTTSPAHVVDRVRSDYLGRLEGVTQQLRGRASDLERSASGLRERIATLAAEEGVRRDERAELELRALVGEFDAERAQQSMGSCDEAIGRLSAERTGHERELSRITEVLAMVTAPPAAPTAVPSAVAASASPPPVAAAAVPDEGAPAASAETSEELPPSVLETRTLASPEPSAMDELAFLQSVVDAPRELQGEPAAAATEPELPAPPASPRGEERVDLLPPPVLTAPRRPTPLSSNLPPTSRENFAAGPAGSALTPGSMPSFLKDMPTEQVKTLKCQECGTMNYPTEWYCERCGGELAAM
;
A
#
# COMPACT_ATOMS: atom_id res chain seq x y z
N MET A 1 -12.01 16.56 28.13
CA MET A 1 -12.34 17.52 27.06
C MET A 1 -11.86 16.94 25.75
N THR A 2 -12.72 16.19 25.05
CA THR A 2 -12.47 15.88 23.64
C THR A 2 -12.82 17.13 22.86
N ASN A 3 -11.84 17.77 22.22
CA ASN A 3 -12.18 18.72 21.17
C ASN A 3 -12.93 17.96 20.09
N PHE A 4 -14.06 18.50 19.64
CA PHE A 4 -14.57 18.14 18.33
C PHE A 4 -13.59 18.74 17.33
N GLU A 5 -12.56 17.96 16.98
CA GLU A 5 -11.92 18.13 15.68
C GLU A 5 -13.01 17.85 14.65
N THR A 6 -13.62 18.94 14.14
CA THR A 6 -14.60 18.90 13.07
C THR A 6 -14.04 17.98 11.99
N ASN A 7 -14.75 16.90 11.69
CA ASN A 7 -14.31 15.83 10.78
C ASN A 7 -13.65 16.48 9.56
N PRO A 8 -12.42 16.08 9.17
CA PRO A 8 -11.67 16.76 8.10
C PRO A 8 -12.47 16.89 6.79
N ILE A 9 -13.44 16.00 6.55
CA ILE A 9 -14.40 16.06 5.45
C ILE A 9 -15.39 17.22 5.66
N ASP A 10 -16.21 17.24 6.72
CA ASP A 10 -17.13 18.34 7.07
C ASP A 10 -16.42 19.72 7.06
N ALA A 11 -15.18 19.74 7.56
CA ALA A 11 -14.36 20.94 7.61
C ALA A 11 -13.86 21.40 6.22
N LEU A 12 -13.68 20.49 5.26
CA LEU A 12 -13.43 20.80 3.85
C LEU A 12 -14.72 21.23 3.14
N GLU A 13 -15.86 20.60 3.41
CA GLU A 13 -17.16 21.02 2.85
C GLU A 13 -17.51 22.45 3.24
N GLY A 14 -17.24 22.84 4.50
CA GLY A 14 -17.38 24.23 4.95
C GLY A 14 -16.54 25.21 4.12
N LEU A 15 -15.26 24.91 3.87
CA LEU A 15 -14.38 25.74 3.04
C LEU A 15 -14.84 25.78 1.57
N LEU A 16 -15.35 24.67 1.01
CA LEU A 16 -15.92 24.64 -0.34
C LEU A 16 -17.20 25.48 -0.43
N ALA A 17 -18.04 25.48 0.61
CA ALA A 17 -19.23 26.32 0.69
C ALA A 17 -18.88 27.82 0.83
N GLU A 18 -17.84 28.16 1.61
CA GLU A 18 -17.33 29.53 1.69
C GLU A 18 -16.72 30.01 0.37
N ARG A 19 -15.93 29.17 -0.30
CA ARG A 19 -15.36 29.45 -1.63
C ARG A 19 -16.47 29.84 -2.62
N ARG A 20 -17.49 28.98 -2.76
CA ARG A 20 -18.66 29.21 -3.63
C ARG A 20 -19.41 30.50 -3.26
N ARG A 21 -19.47 30.85 -1.97
CA ARG A 21 -20.10 32.09 -1.47
C ARG A 21 -19.33 33.34 -1.90
N TYR A 22 -17.99 33.34 -1.79
CA TYR A 22 -17.15 34.44 -2.27
C TYR A 22 -17.19 34.57 -3.79
N GLU A 23 -17.11 33.46 -4.53
CA GLU A 23 -17.28 33.44 -6.00
C GLU A 23 -18.65 34.02 -6.41
N GLY A 24 -19.74 33.63 -5.72
CA GLY A 24 -21.09 34.16 -5.96
C GLY A 24 -21.28 35.65 -5.62
N TRP A 25 -20.57 36.17 -4.60
CA TRP A 25 -20.57 37.61 -4.29
C TRP A 25 -19.77 38.41 -5.31
N LEU A 26 -18.64 37.89 -5.80
CA LEU A 26 -17.85 38.51 -6.86
C LEU A 26 -18.62 38.60 -8.19
N ALA A 27 -19.41 37.57 -8.53
CA ALA A 27 -20.28 37.60 -9.72
C ALA A 27 -21.35 38.71 -9.64
N GLN A 28 -22.07 38.80 -8.52
CA GLN A 28 -23.07 39.85 -8.27
C GLN A 28 -22.45 41.27 -8.26
N LEU A 29 -21.18 41.38 -7.90
CA LEU A 29 -20.46 42.64 -7.87
C LEU A 29 -20.07 43.14 -9.28
N GLU A 30 -19.72 42.24 -10.21
CA GLU A 30 -19.47 42.60 -11.61
C GLU A 30 -20.76 43.02 -12.33
N GLU A 31 -21.87 42.30 -12.11
CA GLU A 31 -23.20 42.65 -12.67
C GLU A 31 -23.59 44.09 -12.33
N ARG A 32 -23.28 44.55 -11.11
CA ARG A 32 -23.67 45.86 -10.57
C ARG A 32 -22.63 46.97 -10.81
N ARG A 33 -21.55 46.66 -11.54
CA ARG A 33 -20.39 47.55 -11.73
C ARG A 33 -20.70 48.83 -12.50
N THR A 34 -21.64 48.79 -13.45
CA THR A 34 -22.06 49.96 -14.24
C THR A 34 -22.93 50.95 -13.46
N THR A 35 -23.64 50.46 -12.44
CA THR A 35 -24.57 51.25 -11.61
C THR A 35 -23.90 51.84 -10.36
N SER A 36 -22.66 51.45 -10.07
CA SER A 36 -21.96 51.74 -8.81
C SER A 36 -20.65 52.51 -9.04
N PRO A 37 -20.21 53.39 -8.12
CA PRO A 37 -18.93 54.11 -8.30
C PRO A 37 -17.75 53.14 -8.35
N ALA A 38 -16.99 53.15 -9.46
CA ALA A 38 -15.95 52.16 -9.75
C ALA A 38 -14.97 51.93 -8.57
N HIS A 39 -14.43 53.01 -7.98
CA HIS A 39 -13.48 52.92 -6.87
C HIS A 39 -14.03 52.24 -5.59
N VAL A 40 -15.35 52.18 -5.42
CA VAL A 40 -16.00 51.42 -4.34
C VAL A 40 -16.11 49.95 -4.74
N VAL A 41 -16.53 49.67 -5.98
CA VAL A 41 -16.61 48.31 -6.54
C VAL A 41 -15.24 47.63 -6.50
N ASP A 42 -14.20 48.30 -6.98
CA ASP A 42 -12.83 47.75 -7.05
C ASP A 42 -12.25 47.48 -5.64
N ARG A 43 -12.60 48.31 -4.64
CA ARG A 43 -12.22 48.07 -3.23
C ARG A 43 -12.91 46.85 -2.65
N VAL A 44 -14.22 46.73 -2.82
CA VAL A 44 -15.02 45.59 -2.32
C VAL A 44 -14.63 44.30 -3.05
N ARG A 45 -14.30 44.39 -4.35
CA ARG A 45 -13.75 43.27 -5.14
C ARG A 45 -12.44 42.78 -4.56
N SER A 46 -11.53 43.69 -4.22
CA SER A 46 -10.22 43.37 -3.66
C SER A 46 -10.34 42.63 -2.31
N ASP A 47 -11.24 43.08 -1.43
CA ASP A 47 -11.56 42.40 -0.16
C ASP A 47 -12.09 40.97 -0.38
N TYR A 48 -13.10 40.78 -1.25
CA TYR A 48 -13.61 39.44 -1.54
C TYR A 48 -12.60 38.53 -2.26
N LEU A 49 -11.74 39.07 -3.14
CA LEU A 49 -10.64 38.32 -3.75
C LEU A 49 -9.61 37.86 -2.71
N GLY A 50 -9.22 38.74 -1.77
CA GLY A 50 -8.29 38.38 -0.69
C GLY A 50 -8.84 37.29 0.24
N ARG A 51 -10.16 37.32 0.52
CA ARG A 51 -10.84 36.25 1.29
C ARG A 51 -10.93 34.95 0.51
N LEU A 52 -11.23 35.02 -0.79
CA LEU A 52 -11.27 33.85 -1.69
C LEU A 52 -9.89 33.19 -1.81
N GLU A 53 -8.81 33.96 -1.94
CA GLU A 53 -7.42 33.49 -1.89
C GLU A 53 -7.14 32.77 -0.55
N GLY A 54 -7.52 33.39 0.58
CA GLY A 54 -7.35 32.81 1.91
C GLY A 54 -8.07 31.47 2.14
N VAL A 55 -9.31 31.33 1.64
CA VAL A 55 -10.04 30.04 1.67
C VAL A 55 -9.41 29.03 0.71
N THR A 56 -9.01 29.47 -0.49
CA THR A 56 -8.36 28.60 -1.49
C THR A 56 -7.03 28.06 -0.97
N GLN A 57 -6.25 28.86 -0.23
CA GLN A 57 -5.00 28.42 0.38
C GLN A 57 -5.22 27.41 1.52
N GLN A 58 -6.30 27.55 2.31
CA GLN A 58 -6.68 26.55 3.31
C GLN A 58 -7.12 25.22 2.67
N LEU A 59 -7.86 25.27 1.56
CA LEU A 59 -8.22 24.09 0.77
C LEU A 59 -6.97 23.38 0.22
N ARG A 60 -6.01 24.11 -0.36
CA ARG A 60 -4.72 23.57 -0.83
C ARG A 60 -3.94 22.89 0.31
N GLY A 61 -3.87 23.52 1.48
CA GLY A 61 -3.19 22.96 2.65
C GLY A 61 -3.76 21.60 3.05
N ARG A 62 -5.07 21.53 3.30
CA ARG A 62 -5.74 20.28 3.66
C ARG A 62 -5.72 19.22 2.56
N ALA A 63 -5.75 19.61 1.29
CA ALA A 63 -5.52 18.67 0.18
C ALA A 63 -4.14 18.03 0.29
N SER A 64 -3.08 18.80 0.55
CA SER A 64 -1.72 18.26 0.71
C SER A 64 -1.55 17.33 1.93
N ASP A 65 -2.36 17.51 2.98
CA ASP A 65 -2.38 16.62 4.15
C ASP A 65 -3.15 15.32 3.86
N LEU A 66 -4.27 15.39 3.12
CA LEU A 66 -5.00 14.22 2.62
C LEU A 66 -4.18 13.42 1.60
N GLU A 67 -3.43 14.08 0.71
CA GLU A 67 -2.49 13.46 -0.23
C GLU A 67 -1.40 12.68 0.52
N ARG A 68 -0.84 13.26 1.58
CA ARG A 68 0.15 12.60 2.46
C ARG A 68 -0.44 11.39 3.18
N SER A 69 -1.67 11.50 3.68
CA SER A 69 -2.41 10.39 4.28
C SER A 69 -2.67 9.25 3.27
N ALA A 70 -3.10 9.61 2.06
CA ALA A 70 -3.33 8.65 0.98
C ALA A 70 -2.04 7.90 0.56
N SER A 71 -0.88 8.58 0.52
CA SER A 71 0.40 7.91 0.25
C SER A 71 0.81 6.95 1.38
N GLY A 72 0.68 7.36 2.64
CA GLY A 72 0.93 6.48 3.79
C GLY A 72 -0.02 5.27 3.87
N LEU A 73 -1.24 5.39 3.35
CA LEU A 73 -2.15 4.24 3.19
C LEU A 73 -1.70 3.31 2.05
N ARG A 74 -1.27 3.83 0.89
CA ARG A 74 -0.74 3.02 -0.22
C ARG A 74 0.51 2.23 0.20
N GLU A 75 1.41 2.85 0.96
CA GLU A 75 2.59 2.20 1.53
C GLU A 75 2.19 1.03 2.45
N ARG A 76 1.24 1.23 3.36
CA ARG A 76 0.73 0.16 4.24
C ARG A 76 0.03 -0.97 3.48
N ILE A 77 -0.76 -0.64 2.46
CA ILE A 77 -1.40 -1.62 1.57
C ILE A 77 -0.34 -2.48 0.86
N ALA A 78 0.75 -1.87 0.38
CA ALA A 78 1.85 -2.58 -0.26
C ALA A 78 2.61 -3.49 0.72
N THR A 79 2.90 -3.02 1.95
CA THR A 79 3.52 -3.86 3.00
C THR A 79 2.63 -5.05 3.36
N LEU A 80 1.35 -4.81 3.65
CA LEU A 80 0.39 -5.88 3.97
C LEU A 80 0.26 -6.88 2.81
N ALA A 81 0.22 -6.42 1.56
CA ALA A 81 0.16 -7.31 0.39
C ALA A 81 1.44 -8.16 0.23
N ALA A 82 2.62 -7.63 0.57
CA ALA A 82 3.87 -8.39 0.57
C ALA A 82 3.90 -9.45 1.68
N GLU A 83 3.46 -9.10 2.89
CA GLU A 83 3.30 -10.05 4.00
C GLU A 83 2.26 -11.14 3.67
N GLU A 84 1.12 -10.76 3.09
CA GLU A 84 0.06 -11.66 2.60
C GLU A 84 0.54 -12.55 1.45
N GLY A 85 1.61 -12.15 0.74
CA GLY A 85 2.35 -12.97 -0.22
C GLY A 85 3.22 -14.02 0.47
N VAL A 86 4.09 -13.61 1.38
CA VAL A 86 4.97 -14.52 2.14
C VAL A 86 4.17 -15.61 2.86
N ARG A 87 3.00 -15.28 3.44
CA ARG A 87 2.13 -16.27 4.09
C ARG A 87 1.50 -17.28 3.11
N ARG A 88 1.30 -16.92 1.84
CA ARG A 88 0.86 -17.86 0.80
C ARG A 88 1.99 -18.78 0.36
N ASP A 89 3.21 -18.27 0.28
CA ASP A 89 4.39 -19.06 -0.05
C ASP A 89 4.70 -20.07 1.08
N GLU A 90 4.63 -19.64 2.35
CA GLU A 90 4.69 -20.52 3.54
C GLU A 90 3.63 -21.64 3.46
N ARG A 91 2.37 -21.28 3.15
CA ARG A 91 1.26 -22.22 3.00
C ARG A 91 1.51 -23.23 1.88
N ALA A 92 2.02 -22.77 0.72
CA ALA A 92 2.31 -23.63 -0.42
C ALA A 92 3.49 -24.58 -0.15
N GLU A 93 4.51 -24.14 0.59
CA GLU A 93 5.59 -25.04 1.04
C GLU A 93 5.06 -26.13 1.97
N LEU A 94 4.20 -25.77 2.93
CA LEU A 94 3.57 -26.73 3.85
C LEU A 94 2.70 -27.76 3.10
N GLU A 95 1.92 -27.32 2.09
CA GLU A 95 1.10 -28.20 1.25
C GLU A 95 1.96 -29.20 0.46
N LEU A 96 3.07 -28.76 -0.14
CA LEU A 96 4.02 -29.62 -0.84
C LEU A 96 4.71 -30.62 0.11
N ARG A 97 5.12 -30.19 1.30
CA ARG A 97 5.80 -31.05 2.29
C ARG A 97 4.86 -32.07 2.94
N ALA A 98 3.58 -31.70 3.10
CA ALA A 98 2.52 -32.64 3.48
C ALA A 98 2.29 -33.70 2.38
N LEU A 99 2.27 -33.30 1.10
CA LEU A 99 2.15 -34.23 -0.04
C LEU A 99 3.33 -35.22 -0.14
N VAL A 100 4.54 -34.79 0.22
CA VAL A 100 5.74 -35.65 0.33
C VAL A 100 5.70 -36.56 1.56
N GLY A 101 4.83 -36.30 2.53
CA GLY A 101 4.69 -37.09 3.75
C GLY A 101 5.70 -36.73 4.86
N GLU A 102 6.26 -35.51 4.87
CA GLU A 102 7.11 -35.02 5.96
C GLU A 102 6.33 -34.77 7.26
N PHE A 103 5.01 -34.61 7.15
CA PHE A 103 4.08 -34.36 8.25
C PHE A 103 2.96 -35.40 8.25
N ASP A 104 2.45 -35.71 9.44
CA ASP A 104 1.13 -36.32 9.59
C ASP A 104 0.01 -35.33 9.17
N ALA A 105 -1.17 -35.88 8.83
CA ALA A 105 -2.26 -35.09 8.26
C ALA A 105 -2.82 -34.03 9.23
N GLU A 106 -2.86 -34.32 10.54
CA GLU A 106 -3.40 -33.41 11.56
C GLU A 106 -2.48 -32.21 11.75
N ARG A 107 -1.17 -32.45 11.88
CA ARG A 107 -0.15 -31.40 11.97
C ARG A 107 -0.03 -30.57 10.68
N ALA A 108 -0.13 -31.21 9.51
CA ALA A 108 -0.17 -30.51 8.24
C ALA A 108 -1.37 -29.56 8.16
N GLN A 109 -2.58 -30.06 8.48
CA GLN A 109 -3.81 -29.27 8.49
C GLN A 109 -3.77 -28.13 9.51
N GLN A 110 -3.22 -28.37 10.71
CA GLN A 110 -3.03 -27.32 11.72
C GLN A 110 -2.07 -26.22 11.25
N SER A 111 -0.98 -26.60 10.58
CA SER A 111 0.04 -25.67 10.08
C SER A 111 -0.52 -24.80 8.95
N MET A 112 -1.18 -25.42 7.96
CA MET A 112 -1.84 -24.70 6.86
C MET A 112 -2.97 -23.78 7.37
N GLY A 113 -3.79 -24.25 8.31
CA GLY A 113 -4.84 -23.44 8.93
C GLY A 113 -4.32 -22.19 9.64
N SER A 114 -3.13 -22.26 10.27
CA SER A 114 -2.49 -21.10 10.88
C SER A 114 -2.03 -20.06 9.85
N CYS A 115 -1.55 -20.51 8.67
CA CYS A 115 -1.25 -19.63 7.54
C CYS A 115 -2.54 -19.02 6.94
N ASP A 116 -3.59 -19.82 6.73
CA ASP A 116 -4.87 -19.36 6.19
C ASP A 116 -5.53 -18.31 7.11
N GLU A 117 -5.48 -18.50 8.43
CA GLU A 117 -5.88 -17.48 9.42
C GLU A 117 -5.07 -16.17 9.29
N ALA A 118 -3.75 -16.28 9.11
CA ALA A 118 -2.88 -15.11 9.00
C ALA A 118 -3.15 -14.34 7.70
N ILE A 119 -3.33 -15.04 6.57
CA ILE A 119 -3.75 -14.48 5.28
C ILE A 119 -5.11 -13.79 5.44
N GLY A 120 -6.06 -14.42 6.14
CA GLY A 120 -7.38 -13.84 6.42
C GLY A 120 -7.33 -12.52 7.19
N ARG A 121 -6.48 -12.43 8.23
CA ARG A 121 -6.27 -11.18 8.98
C ARG A 121 -5.63 -10.09 8.12
N LEU A 122 -4.51 -10.39 7.46
CA LEU A 122 -3.79 -9.44 6.60
C LEU A 122 -4.68 -8.90 5.47
N SER A 123 -5.49 -9.75 4.85
CA SER A 123 -6.47 -9.37 3.81
C SER A 123 -7.59 -8.48 4.36
N ALA A 124 -8.13 -8.79 5.55
CA ALA A 124 -9.15 -7.97 6.21
C ALA A 124 -8.62 -6.56 6.56
N GLU A 125 -7.37 -6.46 7.04
CA GLU A 125 -6.68 -5.19 7.31
C GLU A 125 -6.39 -4.42 6.02
N ARG A 126 -5.86 -5.08 4.99
CA ARG A 126 -5.58 -4.48 3.68
C ARG A 126 -6.84 -3.90 3.05
N THR A 127 -7.94 -4.65 2.98
CA THR A 127 -9.20 -4.10 2.45
C THR A 127 -9.76 -2.96 3.30
N GLY A 128 -9.42 -2.90 4.60
CA GLY A 128 -9.74 -1.78 5.48
C GLY A 128 -9.04 -0.49 5.05
N HIS A 129 -7.74 -0.59 4.77
CA HIS A 129 -6.96 0.54 4.24
C HIS A 129 -7.34 0.91 2.80
N GLU A 130 -7.68 -0.05 1.94
CA GLU A 130 -8.17 0.22 0.57
C GLU A 130 -9.50 1.00 0.57
N ARG A 131 -10.41 0.69 1.51
CA ARG A 131 -11.67 1.42 1.71
C ARG A 131 -11.43 2.86 2.19
N GLU A 132 -10.51 3.07 3.13
CA GLU A 132 -10.18 4.43 3.61
C GLU A 132 -9.44 5.25 2.55
N LEU A 133 -8.52 4.63 1.81
CA LEU A 133 -7.82 5.26 0.69
C LEU A 133 -8.82 5.73 -0.38
N SER A 134 -9.81 4.89 -0.71
CA SER A 134 -10.88 5.21 -1.66
C SER A 134 -11.66 6.46 -1.24
N ARG A 135 -12.12 6.51 0.03
CA ARG A 135 -12.78 7.68 0.63
C ARG A 135 -11.93 8.94 0.54
N ILE A 136 -10.64 8.86 0.88
CA ILE A 136 -9.73 10.02 0.81
C ILE A 136 -9.54 10.48 -0.64
N THR A 137 -9.44 9.58 -1.61
CA THR A 137 -9.35 9.95 -3.04
C THR A 137 -10.62 10.58 -3.59
N GLU A 138 -11.80 10.18 -3.11
CA GLU A 138 -13.09 10.81 -3.46
C GLU A 138 -13.16 12.25 -2.94
N VAL A 139 -12.81 12.48 -1.67
CA VAL A 139 -12.76 13.82 -1.08
C VAL A 139 -11.71 14.71 -1.76
N LEU A 140 -10.54 14.16 -2.11
CA LEU A 140 -9.54 14.87 -2.91
C LEU A 140 -10.06 15.26 -4.30
N ALA A 141 -10.81 14.39 -4.98
CA ALA A 141 -11.45 14.71 -6.24
C ALA A 141 -12.47 15.86 -6.08
N MET A 142 -13.27 15.89 -5.01
CA MET A 142 -14.21 16.98 -4.73
C MET A 142 -13.53 18.34 -4.48
N VAL A 143 -12.32 18.35 -3.91
CA VAL A 143 -11.55 19.58 -3.63
C VAL A 143 -10.76 20.05 -4.85
N THR A 144 -10.21 19.12 -5.64
CA THR A 144 -9.36 19.41 -6.81
C THR A 144 -10.13 19.60 -8.12
N ALA A 145 -11.41 19.17 -8.18
CA ALA A 145 -12.25 19.34 -9.36
C ALA A 145 -12.28 20.82 -9.82
N PRO A 146 -11.89 21.11 -11.08
CA PRO A 146 -12.15 22.43 -11.65
C PRO A 146 -13.67 22.66 -11.73
N PRO A 147 -14.15 23.90 -11.62
CA PRO A 147 -15.56 24.19 -11.85
C PRO A 147 -15.90 23.70 -13.27
N ALA A 148 -16.88 22.79 -13.36
CA ALA A 148 -17.22 22.15 -14.62
C ALA A 148 -17.59 23.20 -15.67
N ALA A 149 -16.74 23.37 -16.68
CA ALA A 149 -17.10 24.15 -17.86
C ALA A 149 -18.39 23.56 -18.44
N PRO A 150 -19.38 24.39 -18.81
CA PRO A 150 -20.64 23.89 -19.35
C PRO A 150 -20.33 22.99 -20.53
N THR A 151 -20.85 21.76 -20.51
CA THR A 151 -20.43 20.67 -21.38
C THR A 151 -20.49 21.09 -22.84
N ALA A 152 -19.31 21.35 -23.41
CA ALA A 152 -19.19 21.66 -24.82
C ALA A 152 -19.67 20.43 -25.59
N VAL A 153 -20.88 20.53 -26.16
CA VAL A 153 -21.51 19.47 -26.95
C VAL A 153 -20.48 19.06 -28.01
N PRO A 154 -20.12 17.76 -28.12
CA PRO A 154 -19.10 17.33 -29.06
C PRO A 154 -19.56 17.67 -30.48
N SER A 155 -18.98 18.74 -31.03
CA SER A 155 -19.30 19.21 -32.37
C SER A 155 -18.76 18.18 -33.35
N ALA A 156 -19.66 17.31 -33.83
CA ALA A 156 -19.35 16.23 -34.75
C ALA A 156 -19.06 16.79 -36.15
N VAL A 157 -17.90 17.44 -36.29
CA VAL A 157 -17.36 17.85 -37.59
C VAL A 157 -17.11 16.57 -38.38
N ALA A 158 -17.94 16.35 -39.40
CA ALA A 158 -17.94 15.11 -40.16
C ALA A 158 -16.57 14.86 -40.82
N ALA A 159 -15.91 13.78 -40.40
CA ALA A 159 -14.73 13.26 -41.09
C ALA A 159 -15.17 12.74 -42.47
N SER A 160 -14.97 13.56 -43.51
CA SER A 160 -15.40 13.25 -44.87
C SER A 160 -14.65 12.02 -45.40
N ALA A 161 -15.38 10.98 -45.78
CA ALA A 161 -14.80 9.73 -46.26
C ALA A 161 -14.24 9.87 -47.69
N SER A 162 -12.93 9.65 -47.86
CA SER A 162 -12.33 9.45 -49.18
C SER A 162 -12.27 7.96 -49.50
N PRO A 163 -12.80 7.50 -50.66
CA PRO A 163 -12.69 6.11 -51.09
C PRO A 163 -11.28 5.79 -51.65
N PRO A 164 -10.85 4.51 -51.64
CA PRO A 164 -9.55 4.11 -52.17
C PRO A 164 -9.55 4.05 -53.72
N PRO A 165 -8.42 4.36 -54.38
CA PRO A 165 -8.21 4.03 -55.80
C PRO A 165 -7.96 2.53 -55.98
N VAL A 166 -8.32 2.00 -57.15
CA VAL A 166 -8.17 0.59 -57.52
C VAL A 166 -7.35 0.48 -58.81
N ALA A 167 -6.69 -0.66 -59.00
CA ALA A 167 -6.02 -1.15 -60.23
C ALA A 167 -4.65 -0.53 -60.60
N ALA A 168 -3.83 -1.18 -61.46
CA ALA A 168 -3.50 -2.61 -61.66
C ALA A 168 -2.39 -2.75 -62.72
N ALA A 169 -1.53 -3.77 -62.59
CA ALA A 169 -0.51 -4.21 -63.57
C ALA A 169 0.61 -3.17 -63.90
N ALA A 170 1.76 -3.51 -64.50
CA ALA A 170 2.22 -4.80 -65.05
C ALA A 170 3.74 -5.04 -64.80
N VAL A 171 4.17 -6.31 -64.95
CA VAL A 171 5.55 -6.81 -65.08
C VAL A 171 5.90 -7.05 -66.58
N PRO A 172 7.09 -7.53 -67.02
CA PRO A 172 8.31 -8.01 -66.30
C PRO A 172 9.54 -7.12 -66.60
N ASP A 173 10.84 -7.49 -66.54
CA ASP A 173 11.64 -8.73 -66.30
C ASP A 173 13.02 -8.28 -65.70
N GLU A 174 14.04 -9.07 -65.34
CA GLU A 174 14.41 -10.50 -65.49
C GLU A 174 15.35 -10.95 -64.31
N GLY A 175 16.02 -12.11 -64.38
CA GLY A 175 17.27 -12.37 -63.64
C GLY A 175 17.35 -13.61 -62.73
N ALA A 176 17.48 -14.80 -63.32
CA ALA A 176 17.92 -16.04 -62.65
C ALA A 176 19.48 -16.19 -62.75
N PRO A 177 20.19 -17.24 -62.23
CA PRO A 177 19.69 -18.51 -61.65
C PRO A 177 20.45 -19.10 -60.42
N ALA A 178 19.94 -20.25 -59.94
CA ALA A 178 20.65 -21.35 -59.24
C ALA A 178 21.31 -21.08 -57.87
N ALA A 179 21.41 -22.03 -56.92
CA ALA A 179 20.73 -23.31 -56.65
C ALA A 179 21.07 -23.70 -55.17
N SER A 180 20.56 -24.74 -54.50
CA SER A 180 19.74 -25.90 -54.89
C SER A 180 18.75 -26.28 -53.77
N ALA A 181 17.90 -27.28 -53.99
CA ALA A 181 17.19 -28.02 -52.95
C ALA A 181 17.25 -29.52 -53.26
N GLU A 182 17.24 -30.39 -52.23
CA GLU A 182 16.65 -31.74 -52.23
C GLU A 182 16.99 -32.51 -50.93
N THR A 183 15.97 -33.09 -50.30
CA THR A 183 15.92 -34.45 -49.71
C THR A 183 14.49 -34.67 -49.17
N SER A 184 13.92 -35.85 -49.35
CA SER A 184 12.58 -36.21 -48.89
C SER A 184 12.56 -37.64 -48.34
N GLU A 185 11.87 -37.84 -47.23
CA GLU A 185 11.50 -39.14 -46.64
C GLU A 185 10.26 -38.83 -45.76
N GLU A 186 9.02 -39.02 -46.22
CA GLU A 186 8.29 -40.23 -46.65
C GLU A 186 7.64 -40.99 -45.48
N LEU A 187 6.34 -41.29 -45.64
CA LEU A 187 5.43 -41.87 -44.66
C LEU A 187 5.07 -43.31 -45.05
N PRO A 188 4.80 -44.19 -44.08
CA PRO A 188 3.84 -45.29 -44.25
C PRO A 188 2.51 -44.98 -43.52
N PRO A 189 1.35 -45.02 -44.21
CA PRO A 189 0.04 -44.83 -43.57
C PRO A 189 -0.53 -46.14 -43.00
N SER A 190 -1.44 -46.04 -42.03
CA SER A 190 -2.34 -47.15 -41.69
C SER A 190 -3.74 -46.68 -41.31
N VAL A 191 -4.69 -47.55 -41.64
CA VAL A 191 -6.15 -47.37 -41.81
C VAL A 191 -6.95 -46.62 -40.74
N LEU A 192 -8.05 -46.05 -41.25
CA LEU A 192 -9.25 -45.60 -40.54
C LEU A 192 -9.68 -46.48 -39.35
N GLU A 193 -10.18 -45.84 -38.30
CA GLU A 193 -11.47 -46.25 -37.73
C GLU A 193 -12.29 -45.02 -37.29
N THR A 194 -13.43 -44.77 -37.94
CA THR A 194 -14.25 -43.57 -37.70
C THR A 194 -15.21 -43.80 -36.54
N ARG A 195 -14.86 -43.30 -35.35
CA ARG A 195 -15.78 -43.26 -34.20
C ARG A 195 -16.24 -41.84 -33.88
N THR A 196 -17.36 -41.46 -34.52
CA THR A 196 -18.13 -40.25 -34.20
C THR A 196 -18.65 -40.34 -32.76
N LEU A 197 -17.98 -39.66 -31.83
CA LEU A 197 -18.57 -39.28 -30.56
C LEU A 197 -19.28 -37.94 -30.77
N ALA A 198 -20.59 -37.92 -30.55
CA ALA A 198 -21.36 -36.69 -30.60
C ALA A 198 -20.93 -35.78 -29.44
N SER A 199 -20.65 -34.51 -29.73
CA SER A 199 -20.55 -33.51 -28.67
C SER A 199 -21.94 -33.26 -28.11
N PRO A 200 -22.20 -33.48 -26.81
CA PRO A 200 -23.37 -32.89 -26.18
C PRO A 200 -23.18 -31.36 -26.19
N GLU A 201 -24.26 -30.62 -26.42
CA GLU A 201 -24.23 -29.17 -26.20
C GLU A 201 -24.13 -28.88 -24.69
N PRO A 202 -23.42 -27.81 -24.28
CA PRO A 202 -23.49 -27.34 -22.91
C PRO A 202 -24.87 -26.76 -22.65
N SER A 203 -25.79 -27.56 -22.12
CA SER A 203 -27.07 -27.10 -21.60
C SER A 203 -26.84 -25.89 -20.69
N ALA A 204 -27.53 -24.78 -20.97
CA ALA A 204 -27.48 -23.60 -20.13
C ALA A 204 -28.01 -23.93 -18.73
N MET A 205 -27.09 -24.19 -17.80
CA MET A 205 -27.39 -24.24 -16.37
C MET A 205 -27.88 -22.85 -15.97
N ASP A 206 -29.06 -22.76 -15.37
CA ASP A 206 -29.66 -21.49 -14.99
C ASP A 206 -28.99 -20.95 -13.72
N GLU A 207 -27.87 -20.24 -13.91
CA GLU A 207 -27.11 -19.60 -12.85
C GLU A 207 -27.93 -18.53 -12.10
N LEU A 208 -28.98 -17.97 -12.72
CA LEU A 208 -29.89 -17.02 -12.07
C LEU A 208 -30.87 -17.74 -11.13
N ALA A 209 -31.42 -18.89 -11.54
CA ALA A 209 -32.22 -19.74 -10.66
C ALA A 209 -31.39 -20.28 -9.47
N PHE A 210 -30.11 -20.61 -9.69
CA PHE A 210 -29.20 -20.97 -8.60
C PHE A 210 -28.99 -19.81 -7.61
N LEU A 211 -28.72 -18.60 -8.11
CA LEU A 211 -28.54 -17.42 -7.25
C LEU A 211 -29.82 -17.03 -6.48
N GLN A 212 -31.01 -17.22 -7.05
CA GLN A 212 -32.27 -17.05 -6.30
C GLN A 212 -32.43 -18.10 -5.19
N SER A 213 -32.10 -19.37 -5.47
CA SER A 213 -32.22 -20.46 -4.50
C SER A 213 -31.32 -20.31 -3.26
N VAL A 214 -30.27 -19.48 -3.32
CA VAL A 214 -29.36 -19.20 -2.19
C VAL A 214 -29.83 -18.00 -1.34
N VAL A 215 -30.72 -17.15 -1.88
CA VAL A 215 -31.23 -15.95 -1.20
C VAL A 215 -32.62 -16.17 -0.59
N ASP A 216 -33.53 -16.84 -1.30
CA ASP A 216 -34.90 -17.07 -0.84
C ASP A 216 -35.07 -18.40 -0.09
N ALA A 217 -34.64 -18.40 1.18
CA ALA A 217 -35.00 -19.43 2.16
C ALA A 217 -36.17 -18.94 3.05
N PRO A 218 -37.45 -19.18 2.68
CA PRO A 218 -38.59 -18.72 3.46
C PRO A 218 -38.65 -19.45 4.81
N ARG A 219 -38.50 -18.68 5.90
CA ARG A 219 -38.69 -19.15 7.27
C ARG A 219 -40.18 -19.37 7.55
N GLU A 220 -40.70 -20.54 7.18
CA GLU A 220 -42.12 -20.86 7.36
C GLU A 220 -42.58 -20.73 8.82
N LEU A 221 -43.62 -19.92 9.00
CA LEU A 221 -44.37 -19.80 10.24
C LEU A 221 -45.55 -20.78 10.18
N GLN A 222 -45.51 -21.84 10.98
CA GLN A 222 -46.71 -22.60 11.34
C GLN A 222 -47.21 -22.08 12.69
N GLY A 223 -48.49 -21.67 12.74
CA GLY A 223 -49.04 -20.92 13.87
C GLY A 223 -50.02 -21.73 14.74
N GLU A 224 -50.11 -21.28 16.00
CA GLU A 224 -51.33 -21.16 16.84
C GLU A 224 -52.31 -22.35 17.05
N PRO A 225 -53.17 -22.31 18.09
CA PRO A 225 -53.06 -21.62 19.39
C PRO A 225 -53.40 -22.55 20.59
N ALA A 226 -53.11 -22.12 21.83
CA ALA A 226 -54.02 -22.27 22.99
C ALA A 226 -53.40 -21.69 24.28
N ALA A 227 -54.27 -21.25 25.20
CA ALA A 227 -53.90 -20.64 26.47
C ALA A 227 -53.52 -21.63 27.58
N ALA A 228 -52.55 -21.24 28.42
CA ALA A 228 -52.61 -21.40 29.87
C ALA A 228 -51.66 -20.39 30.55
N ALA A 229 -51.96 -19.99 31.78
CA ALA A 229 -51.09 -19.12 32.57
C ALA A 229 -50.04 -19.93 33.36
N THR A 230 -48.86 -19.33 33.58
CA THR A 230 -48.08 -19.42 34.82
C THR A 230 -47.05 -18.29 34.81
N GLU A 231 -46.94 -17.56 35.92
CA GLU A 231 -45.91 -16.53 36.16
C GLU A 231 -44.70 -17.19 36.85
N PRO A 232 -43.48 -17.15 36.26
CA PRO A 232 -42.29 -17.70 36.89
C PRO A 232 -41.50 -16.63 37.66
N GLU A 233 -41.40 -16.83 38.97
CA GLU A 233 -40.59 -16.06 39.92
C GLU A 233 -39.09 -16.03 39.52
N LEU A 234 -38.41 -14.88 39.71
CA LEU A 234 -36.99 -14.72 39.38
C LEU A 234 -36.08 -15.13 40.56
N PRO A 235 -35.29 -16.21 40.47
CA PRO A 235 -34.30 -16.56 41.48
C PRO A 235 -33.05 -15.66 41.41
N ALA A 236 -32.41 -15.45 42.56
CA ALA A 236 -31.24 -14.59 42.73
C ALA A 236 -29.96 -15.15 42.05
N PRO A 237 -28.98 -14.30 41.68
CA PRO A 237 -27.73 -14.73 41.07
C PRO A 237 -26.83 -15.51 42.05
N PRO A 238 -26.17 -16.60 41.62
CA PRO A 238 -25.22 -17.35 42.44
C PRO A 238 -23.89 -16.60 42.62
N ALA A 239 -23.23 -16.83 43.76
CA ALA A 239 -21.98 -16.17 44.12
C ALA A 239 -20.74 -16.79 43.44
N SER A 240 -19.74 -15.95 43.14
CA SER A 240 -18.45 -16.39 42.59
C SER A 240 -17.62 -17.19 43.61
N PRO A 241 -17.11 -18.39 43.26
CA PRO A 241 -16.14 -19.09 44.09
C PRO A 241 -14.74 -18.44 44.01
N ARG A 242 -13.97 -18.55 45.09
CA ARG A 242 -12.52 -18.25 45.12
C ARG A 242 -11.71 -19.51 44.80
N GLY A 243 -10.61 -19.31 44.09
CA GLY A 243 -9.45 -20.19 43.90
C GLY A 243 -8.46 -19.39 43.06
N GLU A 244 -7.20 -19.12 43.43
CA GLU A 244 -6.19 -19.95 44.11
C GLU A 244 -5.87 -21.26 43.37
N GLU A 245 -5.09 -21.14 42.30
CA GLU A 245 -3.82 -21.86 42.28
C GLU A 245 -2.73 -21.03 41.58
N ARG A 246 -1.50 -21.07 42.11
CA ARG A 246 -0.31 -20.41 41.56
C ARG A 246 0.76 -21.49 41.37
N VAL A 247 1.08 -21.78 40.12
CA VAL A 247 2.15 -22.71 39.76
C VAL A 247 3.33 -21.92 39.19
N ASP A 248 4.39 -21.79 39.98
CA ASP A 248 5.67 -21.23 39.51
C ASP A 248 6.33 -22.21 38.52
N LEU A 249 6.64 -21.74 37.30
CA LEU A 249 7.40 -22.49 36.30
C LEU A 249 8.77 -21.84 36.05
N LEU A 250 9.80 -22.68 35.95
CA LEU A 250 11.20 -22.27 35.93
C LEU A 250 11.64 -21.75 34.54
N PRO A 251 12.62 -20.83 34.47
CA PRO A 251 13.23 -20.41 33.21
C PRO A 251 14.12 -21.52 32.61
N PRO A 252 14.25 -21.60 31.27
CA PRO A 252 15.07 -22.61 30.60
C PRO A 252 16.59 -22.30 30.69
N PRO A 253 17.47 -23.32 30.59
CA PRO A 253 18.92 -23.14 30.64
C PRO A 253 19.48 -22.60 29.31
N VAL A 254 20.48 -21.72 29.40
CA VAL A 254 21.21 -21.17 28.24
C VAL A 254 22.20 -22.22 27.71
N LEU A 255 22.10 -22.57 26.42
CA LEU A 255 23.05 -23.46 25.75
C LEU A 255 24.31 -22.71 25.29
N THR A 256 25.47 -23.33 25.51
CA THR A 256 26.79 -22.73 25.32
C THR A 256 27.30 -22.87 23.88
N ALA A 257 27.60 -21.74 23.21
CA ALA A 257 28.26 -21.74 21.90
C ALA A 257 29.80 -21.80 22.02
N PRO A 258 30.52 -22.46 21.08
CA PRO A 258 31.95 -22.75 21.21
C PRO A 258 32.87 -21.60 20.75
N ARG A 259 34.10 -21.59 21.29
CA ARG A 259 35.18 -20.67 20.88
C ARG A 259 35.78 -21.08 19.53
N ARG A 260 36.20 -20.10 18.72
CA ARG A 260 37.25 -20.25 17.70
C ARG A 260 38.38 -19.22 17.88
N PRO A 261 39.59 -19.46 17.35
CA PRO A 261 40.80 -18.78 17.81
C PRO A 261 41.21 -17.56 16.97
N THR A 262 41.97 -16.68 17.62
CA THR A 262 42.71 -15.56 17.02
C THR A 262 43.88 -16.03 16.13
N PRO A 263 44.09 -15.46 14.93
CA PRO A 263 45.39 -15.48 14.29
C PRO A 263 46.36 -14.52 15.00
N LEU A 264 47.67 -14.79 14.92
CA LEU A 264 48.71 -13.89 15.45
C LEU A 264 48.86 -12.65 14.56
N SER A 265 49.15 -11.50 15.18
CA SER A 265 49.65 -10.31 14.46
C SER A 265 51.14 -10.12 14.74
N SER A 266 51.90 -9.71 13.74
CA SER A 266 53.37 -9.62 13.80
C SER A 266 53.87 -8.28 14.34
N ASN A 267 54.94 -8.31 15.13
CA ASN A 267 55.65 -7.11 15.59
C ASN A 267 56.43 -6.44 14.43
N LEU A 268 56.47 -5.11 14.41
CA LEU A 268 57.58 -4.24 13.96
C LEU A 268 57.32 -2.80 14.53
N PRO A 269 58.31 -1.89 14.61
CA PRO A 269 58.37 -0.88 15.68
C PRO A 269 57.93 0.56 15.30
N PRO A 270 57.60 1.40 16.29
CA PRO A 270 57.49 2.85 16.11
C PRO A 270 58.85 3.56 16.23
N THR A 271 59.10 4.54 15.37
CA THR A 271 60.18 5.53 15.54
C THR A 271 59.64 6.83 16.13
N SER A 272 60.38 7.36 17.09
CA SER A 272 60.29 8.67 17.78
C SER A 272 59.50 9.80 17.10
N ARG A 273 58.77 10.58 17.91
CA ARG A 273 59.16 11.98 18.23
C ARG A 273 58.27 12.61 19.34
N GLU A 274 58.91 13.29 20.30
CA GLU A 274 58.26 14.13 21.33
C GLU A 274 57.92 15.53 20.74
N ASN A 275 57.18 16.48 21.35
CA ASN A 275 57.21 16.91 22.77
C ASN A 275 56.17 18.03 23.05
N PHE A 276 55.75 18.20 24.33
CA PHE A 276 55.02 19.36 24.94
C PHE A 276 53.66 19.83 24.34
N ALA A 277 52.69 20.39 25.09
CA ALA A 277 52.74 21.07 26.40
C ALA A 277 51.41 21.01 27.23
N ALA A 278 51.53 21.29 28.53
CA ALA A 278 50.53 21.82 29.49
C ALA A 278 49.27 20.99 29.88
N GLY A 279 48.93 21.02 31.19
CA GLY A 279 47.70 20.48 31.79
C GLY A 279 46.70 21.59 32.20
N PRO A 280 45.88 21.45 33.27
CA PRO A 280 46.12 20.67 34.50
C PRO A 280 45.11 19.52 34.77
N ALA A 281 45.25 18.85 35.93
CA ALA A 281 44.51 17.65 36.34
C ALA A 281 43.13 17.93 36.97
N GLY A 282 42.25 16.91 37.03
CA GLY A 282 40.91 17.12 37.62
C GLY A 282 39.94 15.96 37.91
N SER A 283 40.26 14.66 37.71
CA SER A 283 39.54 13.52 38.35
C SER A 283 40.14 12.16 38.00
N ALA A 284 40.26 11.27 38.98
CA ALA A 284 40.54 9.86 38.76
C ALA A 284 39.27 9.03 39.08
N LEU A 285 38.78 8.26 38.11
CA LEU A 285 37.71 7.28 38.30
C LEU A 285 38.16 5.93 37.72
N THR A 286 37.77 4.85 38.39
CA THR A 286 38.24 3.48 38.12
C THR A 286 37.55 2.87 36.89
N PRO A 287 38.30 2.29 35.94
CA PRO A 287 37.72 1.58 34.79
C PRO A 287 37.24 0.20 35.22
N GLY A 288 36.02 0.07 35.75
CA GLY A 288 35.59 -1.18 36.36
C GLY A 288 34.12 -1.39 36.73
N SER A 289 33.18 -0.53 36.34
CA SER A 289 31.75 -0.86 36.38
C SER A 289 30.91 0.06 35.48
N MET A 290 30.41 -0.48 34.37
CA MET A 290 29.27 0.09 33.64
C MET A 290 28.25 -1.03 33.39
N PRO A 291 26.95 -0.79 33.63
CA PRO A 291 25.92 -1.82 33.48
C PRO A 291 25.67 -2.16 32.01
N SER A 292 25.44 -3.44 31.72
CA SER A 292 25.32 -3.98 30.35
C SER A 292 24.21 -3.38 29.48
N PHE A 293 23.27 -2.63 30.06
CA PHE A 293 22.14 -2.01 29.36
C PHE A 293 22.48 -0.78 28.49
N LEU A 294 23.72 -0.26 28.52
CA LEU A 294 24.16 0.80 27.59
C LEU A 294 24.86 0.27 26.33
N LYS A 295 24.90 -1.06 26.10
CA LYS A 295 25.65 -1.62 24.98
C LYS A 295 24.97 -1.48 23.61
N ASP A 296 23.65 -1.29 23.62
CA ASP A 296 22.81 -1.13 22.42
C ASP A 296 22.33 0.32 22.21
N MET A 297 23.04 1.30 22.79
CA MET A 297 22.90 2.69 22.33
C MET A 297 23.63 2.81 20.97
N PRO A 298 22.94 3.13 19.87
CA PRO A 298 23.61 3.28 18.58
C PRO A 298 24.60 4.44 18.67
N THR A 299 25.88 4.12 18.50
CA THR A 299 26.90 5.15 18.34
C THR A 299 26.67 5.80 16.98
N GLU A 300 26.18 7.04 16.98
CA GLU A 300 26.12 7.87 15.78
C GLU A 300 27.56 8.04 15.26
N GLN A 301 27.94 7.20 14.30
CA GLN A 301 29.31 7.17 13.79
C GLN A 301 29.58 8.52 13.15
N VAL A 302 30.52 9.30 13.71
CA VAL A 302 30.74 10.68 13.28
C VAL A 302 30.97 10.71 11.77
N LYS A 303 30.13 11.45 11.04
CA LYS A 303 30.21 11.59 9.58
C LYS A 303 31.52 12.28 9.20
N THR A 304 32.53 11.50 8.84
CA THR A 304 33.89 11.98 8.51
C THR A 304 34.18 12.06 7.02
N LEU A 305 33.37 11.43 6.16
CA LEU A 305 33.66 11.31 4.73
C LEU A 305 32.96 12.44 3.94
N LYS A 306 33.74 13.40 3.46
CA LYS A 306 33.23 14.57 2.73
C LYS A 306 33.06 14.29 1.24
N CYS A 307 31.85 14.47 0.72
CA CYS A 307 31.56 14.43 -0.71
C CYS A 307 32.32 15.54 -1.46
N GLN A 308 32.96 15.20 -2.58
CA GLN A 308 33.73 16.14 -3.40
C GLN A 308 32.84 17.11 -4.21
N GLU A 309 31.64 16.67 -4.63
CA GLU A 309 30.72 17.49 -5.43
C GLU A 309 30.01 18.56 -4.59
N CYS A 310 29.36 18.16 -3.49
CA CYS A 310 28.49 19.04 -2.72
C CYS A 310 29.05 19.44 -1.33
N GLY A 311 30.20 18.89 -0.94
CA GLY A 311 30.85 19.20 0.33
C GLY A 311 30.15 18.69 1.60
N THR A 312 29.08 17.89 1.47
CA THR A 312 28.34 17.30 2.60
C THR A 312 29.17 16.17 3.26
N MET A 313 29.06 16.02 4.58
CA MET A 313 29.68 14.93 5.34
C MET A 313 28.74 13.72 5.36
N ASN A 314 29.28 12.51 5.17
CA ASN A 314 28.55 11.24 5.08
C ASN A 314 29.23 10.19 5.99
N TYR A 315 28.61 9.04 6.19
CA TYR A 315 29.18 7.94 6.98
C TYR A 315 30.31 7.22 6.20
N PRO A 316 31.35 6.67 6.87
CA PRO A 316 32.42 5.92 6.20
C PRO A 316 31.99 4.64 5.48
N THR A 317 30.77 4.17 5.75
CA THR A 317 30.17 2.96 5.15
C THR A 317 29.35 3.25 3.88
N GLU A 318 29.16 4.53 3.53
CA GLU A 318 28.33 4.93 2.39
C GLU A 318 29.15 5.07 1.11
N TRP A 319 28.62 4.55 0.00
CA TRP A 319 29.28 4.55 -1.31
C TRP A 319 28.87 5.76 -2.17
N TYR A 320 27.77 6.42 -1.81
CA TYR A 320 27.18 7.56 -2.51
C TYR A 320 26.76 8.62 -1.49
N CYS A 321 26.83 9.89 -1.85
CA CYS A 321 26.46 10.99 -0.95
C CYS A 321 24.93 11.08 -0.79
N GLU A 322 24.44 11.04 0.45
CA GLU A 322 23.02 11.18 0.83
C GLU A 322 22.30 12.36 0.15
N ARG A 323 23.04 13.44 -0.16
CA ARG A 323 22.50 14.72 -0.62
C ARG A 323 22.52 14.94 -2.13
N CYS A 324 23.42 14.29 -2.86
CA CYS A 324 23.59 14.51 -4.31
C CYS A 324 23.72 13.25 -5.15
N GLY A 325 23.86 12.06 -4.54
CA GLY A 325 24.07 10.81 -5.25
C GLY A 325 25.50 10.60 -5.79
N GLY A 326 26.35 11.63 -5.80
CA GLY A 326 27.74 11.53 -6.24
C GLY A 326 28.54 10.51 -5.42
N GLU A 327 29.40 9.76 -6.12
CA GLU A 327 30.21 8.68 -5.57
C GLU A 327 31.17 9.17 -4.48
N LEU A 328 31.21 8.45 -3.35
CA LEU A 328 32.14 8.68 -2.25
C LEU A 328 33.38 7.82 -2.48
N ALA A 329 34.47 8.46 -2.92
CA ALA A 329 35.70 7.78 -3.31
C ALA A 329 36.34 7.00 -2.14
N ALA A 330 36.06 5.70 -2.08
CA ALA A 330 36.67 4.76 -1.14
C ALA A 330 37.95 4.13 -1.76
N MET A 331 39.11 4.48 -1.20
CA MET A 331 40.41 3.84 -1.40
C MET A 331 41.13 3.74 -0.05
#